data_AF-A0A645J980-F1
#
_entry.id   AF-A0A645J980-F1
#
_cell.length_a   1.000
_cell.length_b   1.000
_cell.length_c   1.000
_cell.angle_alpha   90.00
_cell.angle_beta   90.00
_cell.angle_gamma   90.00
#
_symmetry.space_group_name_H-M   'P 1'
#
loop_
_entity.id
_entity.type
_entity.pdbx_description
1 polymer ?
#
loop_
_entity_poly.entity_id
_entity_poly.type
_entity_poly.pdbx_seq_one_letter_code
_entity_poly.pdbx_strand_id
1 'polypeptide(L)'
;MRKKYNRDVYYYVCSRKGCKCNNQVLYVHEAFNSYLSNTSIIDLNENLFEAQLTKVFEGLTREDKKDAQRMKTEAGKLTTELKQMEANWAIESNPKKKDILWKYIEENEKKSIQSTTNFQIKKIPY
;
A
#
# COMPACT_ATOMS: atom_id res chain seq x y z
N MET A 1 38.62 -8.13 -34.39
CA MET A 1 37.87 -6.86 -34.31
C MET A 1 38.01 -6.14 -35.64
N ARG A 2 36.90 -5.84 -36.34
CA ARG A 2 36.95 -5.07 -37.60
C ARG A 2 36.49 -3.64 -37.29
N LYS A 3 37.39 -2.68 -37.51
CA LYS A 3 37.07 -1.25 -37.38
C LYS A 3 36.45 -0.77 -38.69
N LYS A 4 35.30 -0.10 -38.61
CA LYS A 4 34.71 0.62 -39.75
C LYS A 4 34.58 2.08 -39.32
N TYR A 5 35.19 3.01 -40.05
CA TYR A 5 35.17 4.45 -39.73
C TYR A 5 35.63 4.78 -38.29
N ASN A 6 36.75 4.22 -37.83
CA ASN A 6 37.30 4.41 -36.47
C ASN A 6 36.37 4.00 -35.31
N ARG A 7 35.27 3.26 -35.58
CA ARG A 7 34.41 2.70 -34.55
C ARG A 7 34.57 1.18 -34.51
N ASP A 8 34.57 0.63 -33.30
CA ASP A 8 34.55 -0.81 -33.09
C ASP A 8 33.18 -1.37 -33.49
N VAL A 9 33.18 -2.30 -34.45
CA VAL A 9 31.95 -2.93 -34.94
C VAL A 9 31.92 -4.38 -34.53
N TYR A 10 30.81 -4.78 -33.90
CA TYR A 10 30.57 -6.12 -33.40
C TYR A 10 29.49 -6.83 -34.22
N TYR A 11 29.65 -8.15 -34.39
CA TYR A 11 28.73 -9.00 -35.14
C TYR A 11 28.43 -10.28 -34.36
N TYR A 12 27.18 -10.73 -34.44
CA TYR A 12 26.81 -12.10 -34.15
C TYR A 12 27.11 -12.98 -35.37
N VAL A 13 27.86 -14.05 -35.15
CA VAL A 13 28.31 -14.97 -36.20
C VAL A 13 27.62 -16.31 -36.00
N CYS A 14 27.09 -16.88 -37.08
CA CYS A 14 26.51 -18.21 -37.01
C CYS A 14 27.60 -19.27 -36.77
N SER A 15 27.39 -20.16 -35.79
CA SER A 15 28.33 -21.24 -35.45
C SER A 15 28.34 -22.39 -36.47
N ARG A 16 27.37 -22.45 -37.39
CA ARG A 16 27.27 -23.52 -38.39
C ARG A 16 28.31 -23.35 -39.49
N LYS A 17 29.11 -24.39 -39.74
CA LYS A 17 30.14 -24.41 -40.78
C LYS A 17 29.53 -24.09 -42.15
N GLY A 18 30.09 -23.10 -42.85
CA GLY A 18 29.64 -22.64 -44.17
C GLY A 18 28.48 -21.63 -44.14
N CYS A 19 27.94 -21.30 -42.97
CA CYS A 19 26.91 -20.27 -42.85
C CYS A 19 27.50 -18.87 -43.07
N LYS A 20 26.84 -18.05 -43.88
CA LYS A 20 27.23 -16.65 -44.15
C LYS A 20 26.37 -15.63 -43.40
N CYS A 21 25.45 -16.10 -42.56
CA CYS A 21 24.57 -15.23 -41.79
C CYS A 21 25.34 -14.61 -40.62
N ASN A 22 25.80 -13.37 -40.82
CA ASN A 22 26.42 -12.55 -39.80
C ASN A 22 25.59 -11.28 -39.66
N ASN A 23 25.09 -11.03 -38.46
CA ASN A 23 24.26 -9.86 -38.18
C ASN A 23 25.01 -8.87 -37.30
N GLN A 24 24.89 -7.59 -37.59
CA GLN A 24 25.51 -6.55 -36.78
C GLN A 24 24.80 -6.48 -35.42
N VAL A 25 25.58 -6.41 -34.34
CA VAL A 25 25.05 -6.40 -32.97
C VAL A 25 24.01 -5.30 -32.77
N LEU A 26 24.29 -4.10 -33.28
CA LEU A 26 23.40 -2.94 -33.13
C LEU A 26 21.99 -3.20 -33.71
N TYR A 27 21.92 -3.78 -34.91
CA TYR A 27 20.64 -4.09 -35.56
C TYR A 27 19.87 -5.20 -34.84
N VAL A 28 20.58 -6.23 -34.36
CA VAL A 28 19.96 -7.32 -33.59
C VAL A 28 19.40 -6.82 -32.27
N HIS A 29 20.13 -5.95 -31.57
CA HIS A 29 19.69 -5.37 -30.30
C HIS A 29 18.51 -4.43 -30.47
N GLU A 30 18.52 -3.61 -31.52
CA GLU A 30 17.40 -2.71 -31.83
C GLU A 30 16.11 -3.49 -32.18
N ALA A 31 16.23 -4.54 -33.00
CA ALA A 31 15.12 -5.43 -33.32
C ALA A 31 14.62 -6.19 -32.08
N PHE A 32 15.54 -6.62 -31.21
CA PHE A 32 15.19 -7.31 -29.96
C PHE A 32 14.49 -6.40 -28.97
N ASN A 33 14.96 -5.16 -28.79
CA ASN A 33 14.30 -4.16 -27.95
C ASN A 33 12.90 -3.83 -28.46
N SER A 34 12.74 -3.69 -29.78
CA SER A 34 11.42 -3.47 -30.41
C SER A 34 10.48 -4.67 -30.22
N TYR A 35 11.03 -5.88 -30.23
CA TYR A 35 10.26 -7.09 -29.91
C TYR A 35 9.85 -7.13 -28.44
N LEU A 36 10.76 -6.79 -27.52
CA LEU A 36 10.50 -6.71 -26.09
C LEU A 36 9.48 -5.63 -25.73
N SER A 37 9.50 -4.48 -26.41
CA SER A 37 8.50 -3.42 -26.17
C SER A 37 7.11 -3.81 -26.65
N ASN A 38 7.01 -4.66 -27.67
CA ASN A 38 5.73 -5.14 -28.23
C ASN A 38 5.23 -6.43 -27.56
N THR A 39 6.13 -7.16 -26.91
CA THR A 39 5.75 -8.20 -25.95
C THR A 39 5.55 -7.50 -24.62
N SER A 40 4.40 -6.85 -24.47
CA SER A 40 3.93 -6.51 -23.13
C SER A 40 4.08 -7.77 -22.27
N ILE A 41 4.67 -7.61 -21.08
CA ILE A 41 4.40 -8.56 -20.01
C ILE A 41 2.88 -8.68 -20.05
N ILE A 42 2.38 -9.87 -20.40
CA ILE A 42 0.95 -10.21 -20.41
C ILE A 42 0.33 -9.35 -19.35
N ASP A 43 -0.66 -8.51 -19.68
CA ASP A 43 -1.48 -7.78 -18.71
C ASP A 43 -1.93 -8.83 -17.70
N LEU A 44 -1.09 -9.06 -16.69
CA LEU A 44 -1.34 -9.87 -15.54
C LEU A 44 -2.23 -8.89 -14.84
N ASN A 45 -3.51 -8.93 -15.25
CA ASN A 45 -4.60 -8.13 -14.75
C ASN A 45 -4.24 -7.87 -13.30
N GLU A 46 -3.87 -6.64 -12.95
CA GLU A 46 -3.42 -6.34 -11.59
C GLU A 46 -4.45 -6.90 -10.60
N ASN A 47 -5.72 -6.86 -11.02
CA ASN A 47 -6.88 -7.54 -10.45
C ASN A 47 -6.70 -9.05 -10.15
N LEU A 48 -6.14 -9.85 -11.06
CA LEU A 48 -5.90 -11.28 -10.87
C LEU A 48 -4.79 -11.52 -9.85
N PHE A 49 -3.70 -10.75 -9.95
CA PHE A 49 -2.59 -10.84 -9.01
C PHE A 49 -3.04 -10.39 -7.61
N GLU A 50 -3.76 -9.29 -7.51
CA GLU A 50 -4.37 -8.76 -6.29
C GLU A 50 -5.39 -9.75 -5.70
N ALA A 51 -6.24 -10.38 -6.53
CA ALA A 51 -7.18 -11.40 -6.06
C ALA A 51 -6.45 -12.64 -5.50
N GLN A 52 -5.35 -13.04 -6.12
CA GLN A 52 -4.57 -14.20 -5.69
C GLN A 52 -3.79 -13.90 -4.40
N LEU A 53 -3.20 -12.71 -4.29
CA LEU A 53 -2.59 -12.23 -3.05
C LEU A 53 -3.63 -12.12 -1.94
N THR A 54 -4.80 -11.55 -2.21
CA THR A 54 -5.91 -11.45 -1.25
C THR A 54 -6.29 -12.84 -0.73
N LYS A 55 -6.40 -13.83 -1.61
CA LYS A 55 -6.73 -15.22 -1.25
C LYS A 55 -5.65 -15.89 -0.40
N VAL A 56 -4.38 -15.69 -0.75
CA VAL A 56 -3.23 -16.26 -0.01
C VAL A 56 -3.11 -15.63 1.38
N PHE A 57 -3.37 -14.33 1.49
CA PHE A 57 -3.30 -13.58 2.73
C PHE A 57 -4.68 -13.35 3.39
N GLU A 58 -5.66 -14.19 3.07
CA GLU A 58 -7.05 -14.09 3.61
C GLU A 58 -7.09 -14.13 5.13
N GLY A 59 -6.18 -14.86 5.77
CA GLY A 59 -6.06 -14.95 7.23
C GLY A 59 -5.68 -13.59 7.85
N LEU A 60 -4.64 -12.96 7.32
CA LEU A 60 -4.16 -11.65 7.75
C LEU A 60 -5.22 -10.57 7.51
N THR A 61 -5.85 -10.57 6.33
CA THR A 61 -6.93 -9.62 6.03
C THR A 61 -8.19 -9.84 6.86
N ARG A 62 -8.49 -11.06 7.33
CA ARG A 62 -9.62 -11.32 8.25
C ARG A 62 -9.34 -10.80 9.65
N GLU A 63 -8.12 -10.99 10.16
CA GLU A 63 -7.73 -10.46 11.47
C GLU A 63 -7.71 -8.93 11.45
N ASP A 64 -7.11 -8.32 10.44
CA ASP A 64 -7.10 -6.87 10.27
C ASP A 64 -8.50 -6.26 10.15
N LYS A 65 -9.40 -6.92 9.41
CA LYS A 65 -10.82 -6.50 9.32
C LYS A 65 -11.54 -6.62 10.66
N LYS A 66 -11.30 -7.68 11.43
CA LYS A 66 -11.89 -7.86 12.76
C LYS A 66 -11.37 -6.80 13.74
N ASP A 67 -10.07 -6.54 13.72
CA ASP A 67 -9.44 -5.52 14.54
C ASP A 67 -9.94 -4.11 14.19
N ALA A 68 -10.01 -3.77 12.91
CA ALA A 68 -10.56 -2.51 12.43
C ALA A 68 -12.02 -2.34 12.90
N GLN A 69 -12.83 -3.40 12.84
CA GLN A 69 -14.22 -3.35 13.31
C GLN A 69 -14.33 -3.21 14.83
N ARG A 70 -13.45 -3.87 15.61
CA ARG A 70 -13.36 -3.70 17.07
C ARG A 70 -12.99 -2.26 17.43
N MET A 71 -11.91 -1.74 16.85
CA MET A 71 -11.44 -0.36 17.07
C MET A 71 -12.51 0.67 16.72
N LYS A 72 -13.22 0.49 15.59
CA LYS A 72 -14.35 1.35 15.21
C LYS A 72 -15.47 1.34 16.25
N THR A 73 -15.79 0.16 16.80
CA THR A 73 -16.83 0.01 17.81
C THR A 73 -16.42 0.67 19.12
N GLU A 74 -15.17 0.51 19.54
CA GLU A 74 -14.62 1.15 20.75
C GLU A 74 -14.60 2.68 20.63
N ALA A 75 -14.14 3.21 19.50
CA ALA A 75 -14.16 4.65 19.24
C ALA A 75 -15.60 5.22 19.29
N GLY A 76 -16.58 4.49 18.75
CA GLY A 76 -17.99 4.89 18.81
C GLY A 76 -18.56 4.91 20.24
N LYS A 77 -18.18 3.95 21.09
CA LYS A 77 -18.55 3.93 22.51
C LYS A 77 -17.96 5.12 23.25
N LEU A 78 -16.65 5.35 23.12
CA LEU A 78 -15.95 6.49 23.74
C LEU A 78 -16.57 7.84 23.32
N THR A 79 -16.93 7.98 22.05
CA THR A 79 -17.59 9.19 21.54
C THR A 79 -18.97 9.41 22.18
N THR A 80 -19.72 8.32 22.40
CA THR A 80 -21.05 8.39 23.02
C THR A 80 -20.94 8.73 24.51
N GLU A 81 -19.98 8.13 25.20
CA GLU A 81 -19.68 8.41 26.62
C GLU A 81 -19.25 9.86 26.81
N LEU A 82 -18.38 10.40 25.95
CA LEU A 82 -17.98 11.81 25.97
C LEU A 82 -19.18 12.75 25.85
N LYS A 83 -20.06 12.51 24.87
CA LYS A 83 -21.29 13.31 24.70
C LYS A 83 -22.19 13.29 25.93
N GLN A 84 -22.29 12.12 26.60
CA GLN A 84 -23.06 12.02 27.84
C GLN A 84 -22.39 12.77 28.99
N MET A 85 -21.06 12.71 29.12
CA MET A 85 -20.31 13.44 30.13
C MET A 85 -20.38 14.96 29.93
N GLU A 86 -20.27 15.43 28.69
CA GLU A 86 -20.45 16.84 28.32
C GLU A 86 -21.86 17.35 28.67
N ALA A 87 -22.90 16.57 28.36
CA ALA A 87 -24.27 16.89 28.72
C ALA A 87 -24.45 16.97 30.25
N ASN A 88 -23.87 16.02 30.99
CA ASN A 88 -23.91 16.01 32.46
C ASN A 88 -23.17 17.22 33.05
N TRP A 89 -22.02 17.59 32.49
CA TRP A 89 -21.25 18.78 32.88
C TRP A 89 -22.02 20.08 32.61
N ALA A 90 -22.77 20.16 31.50
CA ALA A 90 -23.56 21.33 31.14
C ALA A 90 -24.74 21.57 32.10
N ILE A 91 -25.31 20.51 32.69
CA ILE A 91 -26.48 20.57 33.57
C ILE A 91 -26.07 20.63 35.07
N GLU A 92 -24.86 20.18 35.42
CA GLU A 92 -24.37 20.19 36.81
C GLU A 92 -24.16 21.62 37.33
N SER A 93 -24.81 21.92 38.46
CA SER A 93 -24.82 23.23 39.09
C SER A 93 -23.76 23.36 40.21
N ASN A 94 -23.26 22.23 40.73
CA ASN A 94 -22.23 22.24 41.77
C ASN A 94 -20.82 22.43 41.17
N PRO A 95 -20.11 23.51 41.51
CA PRO A 95 -18.81 23.83 40.91
C PRO A 95 -17.73 22.78 41.20
N LYS A 96 -17.73 22.14 42.37
CA LYS A 96 -16.75 21.07 42.69
C LYS A 96 -16.99 19.81 41.87
N LYS A 97 -18.26 19.46 41.61
CA LYS A 97 -18.62 18.32 40.76
C LYS A 97 -18.30 18.61 39.30
N LYS A 98 -18.53 19.86 38.88
CA LYS A 98 -18.23 20.35 37.53
C LYS A 98 -16.73 20.28 37.21
N ASP A 99 -15.86 20.64 38.15
CA ASP A 99 -14.40 20.47 38.01
C ASP A 99 -13.98 19.00 37.90
N ILE A 100 -14.62 18.10 38.64
CA ILE A 100 -14.35 16.66 38.58
C ILE A 100 -14.78 16.12 37.20
N LEU A 101 -15.99 16.43 36.75
CA LEU A 101 -16.50 16.04 35.43
C LEU A 101 -15.60 16.56 34.31
N TRP A 102 -15.11 17.79 34.41
CA TRP A 102 -14.20 18.37 33.42
C TRP A 102 -12.88 17.58 33.28
N LYS A 103 -12.25 17.21 34.40
CA LYS A 103 -11.03 16.37 34.38
C LYS A 103 -11.28 15.01 33.73
N TYR A 104 -12.45 14.42 33.97
CA TYR A 104 -12.84 13.16 33.33
C TYR A 104 -13.10 13.31 31.82
N ILE A 105 -13.66 14.43 31.38
CA ILE A 105 -13.85 14.74 29.95
C ILE A 105 -12.48 14.84 29.26
N GLU A 106 -11.56 15.66 29.78
CA GLU A 106 -10.21 15.83 29.21
C GLU A 106 -9.44 14.51 29.09
N GLU A 107 -9.55 13.63 30.09
CA GLU A 107 -8.86 12.34 30.07
C GLU A 107 -9.46 11.39 29.01
N ASN A 108 -10.79 11.39 28.85
CA ASN A 108 -11.46 10.57 27.85
C ASN A 108 -11.30 11.12 26.42
N GLU A 109 -11.18 12.44 26.24
CA GLU A 109 -10.84 13.05 24.95
C GLU A 109 -9.46 12.60 24.47
N LYS A 110 -8.46 12.58 25.37
CA LYS A 110 -7.12 12.07 25.03
C LYS A 110 -7.16 10.60 24.59
N LYS A 111 -7.92 9.76 25.29
CA LYS A 111 -8.14 8.35 24.93
C LYS A 111 -8.88 8.18 23.60
N SER A 112 -9.87 9.03 23.33
CA SER A 112 -10.63 9.07 22.07
C SER A 112 -9.73 9.44 20.89
N ILE A 113 -8.92 10.50 21.03
CA ILE A 113 -7.95 10.92 20.00
C ILE A 113 -6.96 9.79 19.72
N GLN A 114 -6.37 9.19 20.77
CA GLN A 114 -5.38 8.13 20.61
C GLN A 114 -5.94 6.86 19.96
N SER A 115 -7.18 6.46 20.30
CA SER A 115 -7.85 5.34 19.64
C SER A 115 -8.17 5.62 18.17
N THR A 116 -8.55 6.86 17.85
CA THR A 116 -8.82 7.30 16.47
C THR A 116 -7.54 7.34 15.63
N THR A 117 -6.43 7.83 16.20
CA THR A 117 -5.11 7.83 15.54
C THR A 117 -4.62 6.41 15.26
N ASN A 118 -4.75 5.50 16.24
CA ASN A 118 -4.38 4.09 16.06
C ASN A 118 -5.19 3.41 14.95
N PHE A 119 -6.48 3.72 14.84
CA PHE A 119 -7.32 3.22 13.75
C PHE A 119 -6.92 3.78 12.37
N GLN A 120 -6.52 5.05 12.29
CA GLN A 120 -6.04 5.66 11.03
C GLN A 120 -4.70 5.07 10.58
N ILE A 121 -3.78 4.79 11.49
CA ILE A 121 -2.47 4.18 11.18
C ILE A 121 -2.66 2.78 10.58
N LYS A 122 -3.56 1.96 11.13
CA LYS A 122 -3.87 0.62 10.60
C LYS A 122 -4.55 0.62 9.21
N LYS A 123 -5.07 1.77 8.75
CA LYS A 123 -5.71 1.89 7.42
C LYS A 123 -4.73 2.19 6.28
N ILE A 124 -3.47 2.51 6.58
CA ILE A 124 -2.48 2.81 5.56
C ILE A 124 -2.06 1.46 4.94
N PRO A 125 -2.35 1.20 3.65
CA PRO A 125 -1.82 0.02 2.99
C PRO A 125 -0.30 0.16 2.89
N TYR A 126 0.43 -0.88 3.31
CA TYR A 126 1.86 -1.02 3.03
C TYR A 126 2.08 -1.25 1.53
#